data_AF-A0A2D7SNE0-F1
#
_entry.id   AF-A0A2D7SNE0-F1
#
_cell.length_a   1.000
_cell.length_b   1.000
_cell.length_c   1.000
_cell.angle_alpha   90.00
_cell.angle_beta   90.00
_cell.angle_gamma   90.00
#
_symmetry.space_group_name_H-M   'P 1'
#
loop_
_entity.id
_entity.type
_entity.pdbx_description
1 polymer ?
#
loop_
_entity_poly.entity_id
_entity_poly.type
_entity_poly.pdbx_seq_one_letter_code
_entity_poly.pdbx_strand_id
1 'polypeptide(L)'
;MEDFKNEKMESGKNFTAISAQEARRLIENRGTEYPVTIIPWLGESSGAPQYVAKNSDELEEFVNQALAVASGEKRVHIITANALTKNMPSGKIENPVD
;
A
#
# COMPACT_ATOMS: atom_id res chain seq x y z
N MET A 1 28.24 20.78 15.45
CA MET A 1 26.94 20.29 15.97
C MET A 1 26.11 20.04 14.73
N GLU A 2 26.45 18.99 13.99
CA GLU A 2 25.99 18.79 12.61
C GLU A 2 26.04 17.32 12.30
N ASP A 3 24.88 16.65 12.23
CA ASP A 3 24.69 15.38 11.52
C ASP A 3 23.19 15.21 11.20
N PHE A 4 22.57 16.23 10.60
CA PHE A 4 21.29 16.10 9.90
C PHE A 4 21.57 15.90 8.41
N LYS A 5 22.15 14.76 8.05
CA LYS A 5 22.18 14.27 6.67
C LYS A 5 21.93 12.77 6.66
N ASN A 6 20.67 12.40 6.78
CA ASN A 6 20.22 11.10 6.29
C ASN A 6 18.84 11.26 5.64
N GLU A 7 18.77 12.17 4.66
CA GLU A 7 17.74 12.18 3.62
C GLU A 7 18.02 10.98 2.70
N LYS A 8 17.75 9.78 3.22
CA LYS A 8 17.71 8.55 2.44
C LYS A 8 16.55 8.71 1.46
N MET A 9 16.91 9.05 0.23
CA MET A 9 16.31 8.57 -1.02
C MET A 9 14.78 8.49 -1.00
N GLU A 10 14.14 9.43 -1.70
CA GLU A 10 12.70 9.45 -2.06
C GLU A 10 12.29 8.26 -2.94
N SER A 11 12.51 7.04 -2.46
CA SER A 11 11.87 5.83 -2.96
C SER A 11 10.46 5.80 -2.39
N GLY A 12 9.45 5.69 -3.26
CA GLY A 12 8.03 5.91 -2.97
C GLY A 12 7.62 5.60 -1.53
N LYS A 13 7.01 6.59 -0.86
CA LYS A 13 6.59 6.52 0.54
C LYS A 13 5.73 5.26 0.70
N ASN A 14 6.26 4.22 1.32
CA ASN A 14 5.51 3.06 1.71
C ASN A 14 5.25 3.12 3.21
N PHE A 15 4.04 2.79 3.61
CA PHE A 15 3.64 2.75 5.01
C PHE A 15 2.73 1.56 5.27
N THR A 16 2.76 1.08 6.50
CA THR A 16 1.97 -0.09 6.90
C THR A 16 0.72 0.34 7.65
N ALA A 17 -0.43 -0.23 7.28
CA ALA A 17 -1.67 -0.05 8.01
C ALA A 17 -2.20 -1.40 8.50
N ILE A 18 -2.86 -1.40 9.65
CA ILE A 18 -3.51 -2.59 10.23
C ILE A 18 -5.04 -2.55 10.06
N SER A 19 -5.57 -1.42 9.59
CA SER A 19 -6.99 -1.15 9.38
C SER A 19 -7.18 -0.13 8.25
N ALA A 20 -8.33 -0.17 7.57
CA ALA A 20 -8.70 0.81 6.55
C ALA A 20 -8.73 2.26 7.09
N GLN A 21 -9.20 2.45 8.31
CA GLN A 21 -9.23 3.78 8.96
C GLN A 21 -7.82 4.35 9.15
N GLU A 22 -6.85 3.51 9.55
CA GLU A 22 -5.46 3.92 9.71
C GLU A 22 -4.83 4.21 8.34
N ALA A 23 -5.10 3.36 7.35
CA ALA A 23 -4.68 3.57 5.96
C ALA A 23 -5.09 4.94 5.43
N ARG A 24 -6.37 5.27 5.59
CA ARG A 24 -6.95 6.55 5.19
C ARG A 24 -6.30 7.72 5.93
N ARG A 25 -6.16 7.62 7.25
CA ARG A 25 -5.52 8.64 8.07
C ARG A 25 -4.07 8.88 7.66
N LEU A 26 -3.33 7.83 7.31
CA LEU A 26 -1.94 7.94 6.83
C LEU A 26 -1.87 8.66 5.48
N ILE A 27 -2.77 8.33 4.54
CA ILE A 27 -2.87 8.99 3.24
C ILE A 27 -3.19 10.49 3.40
N GLU A 28 -4.19 10.81 4.22
CA GLU A 28 -4.61 12.20 4.50
C GLU A 28 -3.49 12.99 5.20
N ASN A 29 -2.89 12.43 6.26
CA ASN A 29 -1.85 13.11 7.04
C ASN A 29 -0.53 13.29 6.26
N ARG A 30 -0.26 12.41 5.28
CA ARG A 30 0.92 12.49 4.42
C ARG A 30 0.68 13.31 3.14
N GLY A 31 -0.54 13.80 2.90
CA GLY A 31 -0.92 14.48 1.66
C GLY A 31 -0.72 13.60 0.43
N THR A 32 -0.99 12.30 0.55
CA THR A 32 -0.82 11.35 -0.54
C THR A 32 -2.01 11.42 -1.48
N GLU A 33 -1.73 11.56 -2.77
CA GLU A 33 -2.74 11.48 -3.82
C GLU A 33 -2.93 10.04 -4.30
N TYR A 34 -4.15 9.74 -4.74
CA TYR A 34 -4.47 8.48 -5.40
C TYR A 34 -3.91 8.46 -6.84
N PRO A 35 -3.63 7.27 -7.42
CA PRO A 35 -3.85 5.93 -6.86
C PRO A 35 -2.86 5.52 -5.76
N VAL A 36 -3.23 4.56 -4.93
CA VAL A 36 -2.34 3.89 -3.98
C VAL A 36 -2.42 2.39 -4.16
N THR A 37 -1.30 1.69 -3.98
CA THR A 37 -1.22 0.23 -4.08
C THR A 37 -1.21 -0.37 -2.68
N ILE A 38 -2.04 -1.37 -2.45
CA ILE A 38 -2.23 -2.05 -1.17
C ILE A 38 -1.78 -3.49 -1.36
N ILE A 39 -0.86 -3.95 -0.52
CA ILE A 39 -0.28 -5.30 -0.58
C ILE A 39 -0.45 -5.94 0.80
N PRO A 40 -1.16 -7.06 0.93
CA PRO A 40 -1.26 -7.77 2.20
C PRO A 40 0.06 -8.35 2.62
N TRP A 41 0.32 -8.34 3.93
CA TRP A 41 1.47 -9.02 4.48
C TRP A 41 1.22 -10.54 4.50
N LEU A 42 1.82 -11.26 3.55
CA LEU A 42 1.69 -12.73 3.43
C LEU A 42 2.94 -13.52 3.85
N GLY A 43 3.95 -12.89 4.45
CA GLY A 43 5.21 -13.57 4.77
C GLY A 43 6.01 -13.95 3.52
N GLU A 44 6.83 -15.01 3.58
CA GLU A 44 7.67 -15.56 2.48
C GLU A 44 6.88 -16.14 1.28
N SER A 45 5.62 -15.76 1.12
CA SER A 45 4.79 -16.23 0.00
C SER A 45 4.97 -15.30 -1.20
N SER A 46 5.71 -15.77 -2.21
CA SER A 46 5.79 -15.14 -3.54
C SER A 46 4.43 -15.28 -4.24
N GLY A 47 3.50 -14.35 -3.97
CA GLY A 47 2.16 -14.40 -4.56
C GLY A 47 1.13 -13.46 -3.94
N ALA A 48 1.54 -12.47 -3.14
CA ALA A 48 0.60 -11.56 -2.50
C ALA A 48 -0.22 -10.77 -3.54
N PRO A 49 -1.57 -10.83 -3.49
CA PRO A 49 -2.41 -10.06 -4.39
C PRO A 49 -2.20 -8.58 -4.13
N GLN A 50 -1.97 -7.81 -5.17
CA GLN A 50 -1.82 -6.36 -5.06
C GLN A 50 -3.15 -5.70 -5.42
N TYR A 51 -3.54 -4.66 -4.72
CA TYR A 51 -4.79 -3.95 -4.97
C TYR A 51 -4.49 -2.48 -5.23
N VAL A 52 -4.98 -1.93 -6.34
CA VAL A 52 -4.76 -0.51 -6.67
C VAL A 52 -6.04 0.28 -6.42
N ALA A 53 -6.07 1.08 -5.37
CA ALA A 53 -7.17 1.98 -5.03
C ALA A 53 -6.98 3.35 -5.68
N LYS A 54 -7.98 3.86 -6.41
CA LYS A 54 -7.95 5.21 -7.01
C LYS A 54 -8.73 6.24 -6.19
N ASN A 55 -9.42 5.81 -5.14
CA ASN A 55 -10.17 6.68 -4.26
C ASN A 55 -10.26 6.07 -2.85
N SER A 56 -10.84 6.82 -1.91
CA SER A 56 -10.95 6.43 -0.50
C SER A 56 -11.92 5.27 -0.25
N ASP A 57 -12.91 5.08 -1.12
CA ASP A 57 -13.89 4.00 -1.01
C ASP A 57 -13.23 2.66 -1.39
N GLU A 58 -12.56 2.63 -2.55
CA GLU A 58 -11.73 1.51 -3.00
C GLU A 58 -10.61 1.18 -2.01
N LEU A 59 -9.99 2.19 -1.39
CA LEU A 59 -8.97 2.00 -0.36
C LEU A 59 -9.52 1.17 0.80
N GLU A 60 -10.68 1.55 1.33
CA GLU A 60 -11.29 0.85 2.46
C GLU A 60 -11.65 -0.58 2.10
N GLU A 61 -12.26 -0.78 0.93
CA GLU A 61 -12.62 -2.11 0.44
C GLU A 61 -11.37 -2.99 0.27
N PHE A 62 -10.36 -2.49 -0.44
CA PHE A 62 -9.15 -3.25 -0.75
C PHE A 62 -8.27 -3.48 0.46
N VAL A 63 -8.20 -2.55 1.41
CA VAL A 63 -7.50 -2.78 2.69
C VAL A 63 -8.21 -3.88 3.48
N ASN A 64 -9.54 -3.89 3.54
CA ASN A 64 -10.27 -4.98 4.21
C ASN A 64 -10.04 -6.33 3.52
N GLN A 65 -10.10 -6.39 2.18
CA GLN A 65 -9.80 -7.61 1.43
C GLN A 65 -8.35 -8.09 1.65
N ALA A 66 -7.39 -7.17 1.62
CA ALA A 66 -5.99 -7.47 1.86
C ALA A 66 -5.75 -7.98 3.30
N LEU A 67 -6.35 -7.34 4.31
CA LEU A 67 -6.28 -7.81 5.70
C LEU A 67 -6.95 -9.17 5.90
N ALA A 68 -7.99 -9.49 5.12
CA ALA A 68 -8.66 -10.79 5.19
C ALA A 68 -7.79 -11.93 4.64
N VAL A 69 -6.94 -11.65 3.64
CA VAL A 69 -5.97 -12.64 3.12
C VAL A 69 -4.64 -12.64 3.85
N ALA A 70 -4.32 -11.57 4.59
CA ALA A 70 -3.09 -11.43 5.37
C ALA A 70 -2.90 -12.62 6.34
N SER A 71 -1.78 -13.33 6.23
CA SER A 71 -1.46 -14.48 7.09
C SER A 71 -0.47 -14.09 8.18
N GLY A 72 -0.79 -14.46 9.42
CA GLY A 72 0.01 -14.13 10.60
C GLY A 72 -0.29 -12.71 11.10
N GLU A 73 0.49 -11.73 10.67
CA GLU A 73 0.34 -10.33 11.06
C GLU A 73 -0.69 -9.65 10.16
N LYS A 74 -1.88 -9.35 10.71
CA LYS A 74 -2.96 -8.64 10.02
C LYS A 74 -2.59 -7.18 9.71
N ARG A 75 -1.71 -7.01 8.73
CA ARG A 75 -1.24 -5.71 8.24
C ARG A 75 -1.12 -5.70 6.73
N VAL A 76 -1.21 -4.51 6.16
CA VAL A 76 -1.08 -4.25 4.73
C VAL A 76 -0.03 -3.17 4.50
N HIS A 77 0.70 -3.29 3.41
CA HIS A 77 1.62 -2.30 2.90
C HIS A 77 0.88 -1.40 1.92
N ILE A 78 0.94 -0.11 2.16
CA ILE A 78 0.38 0.90 1.28
C ILE A 78 1.54 1.63 0.63
N ILE A 79 1.59 1.55 -0.69
CA ILE A 79 2.61 2.16 -1.52
C ILE A 79 1.93 3.30 -2.27
N THR A 80 2.37 4.52 -2.01
CA THR A 80 1.87 5.70 -2.73
C THR A 80 2.27 5.64 -4.19
N ALA A 81 1.39 6.10 -5.08
CA ALA A 81 1.74 6.13 -6.49
C ALA A 81 2.97 6.99 -6.78
N ASN A 82 3.96 6.39 -7.43
CA ASN A 82 4.94 7.10 -8.22
C ASN A 82 4.50 7.07 -9.69
N ALA A 83 5.21 7.76 -10.58
CA ALA A 83 4.90 7.86 -12.01
C ALA A 83 4.56 6.51 -12.71
N LEU A 84 5.00 5.37 -12.16
CA LEU A 84 4.77 4.01 -12.66
C LEU A 84 3.36 3.45 -12.37
N THR A 85 2.74 3.78 -11.25
CA THR A 85 1.40 3.26 -10.88
C THR A 85 0.27 4.18 -11.34
N LYS A 86 0.59 5.39 -11.81
CA LYS A 86 -0.39 6.35 -12.36
C LYS A 86 -1.14 5.81 -13.58
N ASN A 87 -0.53 4.85 -14.28
CA ASN A 87 -1.10 4.19 -15.47
C ASN A 87 -1.67 2.79 -15.17
N MET A 88 -1.68 2.34 -13.91
CA MET A 88 -2.23 1.02 -13.56
C MET A 88 -3.76 1.05 -13.49
N PRO A 89 -4.45 0.02 -14.00
CA PRO A 89 -5.88 -0.14 -13.78
C PRO A 89 -6.16 -0.32 -12.28
N SER A 90 -7.32 0.17 -11.83
CA SER A 90 -7.78 -0.08 -10.46
C SER A 90 -8.26 -1.52 -10.35
N GLY A 91 -8.12 -2.09 -9.16
CA GLY A 91 -8.57 -3.45 -8.86
C GLY A 91 -7.44 -4.38 -8.42
N LYS A 92 -7.78 -5.67 -8.34
CA LYS A 92 -6.89 -6.74 -7.91
C LYS A 92 -5.94 -7.13 -9.05
N ILE A 93 -4.65 -7.00 -8.81
CA ILE A 93 -3.57 -7.51 -9.63
C ILE A 93 -3.09 -8.81 -8.99
N GLU A 94 -3.49 -9.93 -9.59
CA GLU A 94 -3.01 -11.25 -9.21
C GLU A 94 -1.68 -11.49 -9.93
N ASN A 95 -0.60 -11.75 -9.19
CA ASN A 95 0.62 -12.26 -9.81
C ASN A 95 0.34 -13.71 -10.23
N PRO A 96 0.49 -14.07 -11.51
CA PRO A 96 0.44 -15.46 -11.91
C PRO A 96 1.62 -16.17 -11.24
N VAL A 97 1.32 -17.02 -10.28
CA VAL A 97 2.25 -18.02 -9.76
C VAL A 97 2.37 -19.07 -10.87
N ASP A 98 3.52 -19.10 -11.55
CA ASP A 98 3.93 -20.24 -12.40
C ASP A 98 4.70 -21.24 -11.54
#